data_AF-T1GC90-F1
#
_entry.id   AF-T1GC90-F1
#
_cell.length_a   1.000
_cell.length_b   1.000
_cell.length_c   1.000
_cell.angle_alpha   90.00
_cell.angle_beta   90.00
_cell.angle_gamma   90.00
#
_symmetry.space_group_name_H-M   'P 1'
#
loop_
_entity.id
_entity.type
_entity.pdbx_description
1 polymer ?
#
loop_
_entity_poly.entity_id
_entity_poly.type
_entity_poly.pdbx_seq_one_letter_code
_entity_poly.pdbx_strand_id
1 'polypeptide(L)'
;MDGTQYITQYPIQPQGTIRYRFLADLPGTFFYHSHFADQRALGAFGPMIIRSIKDPAERLYDVDTNIMFLNDWVYDGDIYLVKNILIDGLGQRQNGTEQAVFKEYSVKRGHRYRFRVIYSSATNCTLDISVDNHMLKVISSDSFAIKPVTAESIGITSGERFDFILDANQNVGNYWIRIQGNYACGGMIQGAVLRYEGSKGFPNVTDLNVHKELKGVQVNPTVNDRNEKDIPLVEAKSLKPWSPSSIYPTYYLNVTMEDKGMGNFDFFINRIYYEAETRFSLLQVKDAISYSDYYCNLTNFESNGTDCSKTTCKCPHLIDVPCKRYVEFFFFNPSMTSIRCTSMVMI
;
A
#
# COMPACT_ATOMS: atom_id res chain seq x y z
N MET A 1 -12.82 14.08 -7.13
CA MET A 1 -13.58 12.88 -7.53
C MET A 1 -12.72 11.69 -7.18
N ASP A 2 -13.28 10.72 -6.45
CA ASP A 2 -12.54 9.67 -5.74
C ASP A 2 -12.43 8.35 -6.54
N GLY A 3 -13.50 7.94 -7.23
CA GLY A 3 -13.44 6.80 -8.18
C GLY A 3 -13.96 5.47 -7.64
N THR A 4 -14.34 5.40 -6.36
CA THR A 4 -14.91 4.21 -5.74
C THR A 4 -16.32 3.90 -6.26
N GLN A 5 -16.47 2.75 -6.93
CA GLN A 5 -17.75 2.32 -7.51
C GLN A 5 -18.86 2.21 -6.46
N TYR A 6 -20.07 2.67 -6.80
CA TYR A 6 -21.27 2.71 -5.97
C TYR A 6 -21.16 3.52 -4.66
N ILE A 7 -19.97 3.99 -4.29
CA ILE A 7 -19.77 4.95 -3.21
C ILE A 7 -19.76 6.35 -3.80
N THR A 8 -18.74 6.70 -4.59
CA THR A 8 -18.55 8.07 -5.10
C THR A 8 -19.01 8.25 -6.54
N GLN A 9 -19.20 7.16 -7.28
CA GLN A 9 -19.74 7.19 -8.64
C GLN A 9 -20.27 5.83 -9.12
N TYR A 10 -21.07 5.84 -10.20
CA TYR A 10 -21.34 4.63 -10.98
C TYR A 10 -20.09 4.13 -11.74
N PRO A 11 -19.98 2.81 -11.99
CA PRO A 11 -18.98 2.27 -12.92
C PRO A 11 -19.10 2.86 -14.32
N ILE A 12 -17.95 3.14 -14.94
CA ILE A 12 -17.91 3.58 -16.33
C ILE A 12 -18.19 2.37 -17.22
N GLN A 13 -19.30 2.40 -17.95
CA GLN A 13 -19.67 1.33 -18.88
C GLN A 13 -18.65 1.24 -20.04
N PRO A 14 -18.50 0.07 -20.69
CA PRO A 14 -17.70 -0.04 -21.91
C PRO A 14 -18.08 1.05 -22.92
N GLN A 15 -17.07 1.67 -23.55
CA GLN A 15 -17.22 2.82 -24.45
C GLN A 15 -17.77 4.12 -23.80
N GLY A 16 -18.08 4.08 -22.50
CA GLY A 16 -18.40 5.26 -21.71
C GLY A 16 -17.16 6.11 -21.45
N THR A 17 -17.39 7.39 -21.15
CA THR A 17 -16.32 8.33 -20.82
C THR A 17 -16.76 9.20 -19.64
N ILE A 18 -15.86 9.39 -18.68
CA ILE A 18 -15.99 10.37 -17.62
C ILE A 18 -14.72 11.21 -17.55
N ARG A 19 -14.86 12.49 -17.21
CA ARG A 19 -13.72 13.38 -16.96
C ARG A 19 -13.53 13.55 -15.46
N TYR A 20 -12.43 13.02 -14.92
CA TYR A 20 -12.00 13.34 -13.57
C TYR A 20 -11.36 14.74 -13.55
N ARG A 21 -11.91 15.64 -12.73
CA ARG A 21 -11.33 16.97 -12.46
C ARG A 21 -11.17 17.13 -10.96
N PHE A 22 -9.95 17.36 -10.52
CA PHE A 22 -9.60 17.63 -9.13
C PHE A 22 -8.37 18.53 -9.07
N LEU A 23 -8.17 19.18 -7.92
CA LEU A 23 -6.97 19.97 -7.65
C LEU A 23 -5.92 19.02 -7.04
N ALA A 24 -4.72 18.98 -7.63
CA ALA A 24 -3.59 18.24 -7.09
C ALA A 24 -2.80 19.13 -6.11
N ASP A 25 -3.35 19.35 -4.92
CA ASP A 25 -2.84 20.31 -3.92
C ASP A 25 -1.85 19.70 -2.91
N LEU A 26 -1.86 18.38 -2.72
CA LEU A 26 -0.89 17.68 -1.88
C LEU A 26 0.26 17.13 -2.74
N PRO A 27 1.49 17.64 -2.60
CA PRO A 27 2.65 17.06 -3.28
C PRO A 27 3.09 15.75 -2.64
N GLY A 28 3.59 14.82 -3.45
CA GLY A 28 4.06 13.53 -2.99
C GLY A 28 4.01 12.41 -4.04
N THR A 29 4.13 11.19 -3.55
CA THR A 29 4.10 9.94 -4.31
C THR A 29 2.74 9.26 -4.15
N PHE A 30 1.99 9.23 -5.25
CA PHE A 30 0.67 8.61 -5.35
C PHE A 30 0.66 7.61 -6.51
N PHE A 31 -0.47 6.94 -6.66
CA PHE A 31 -0.79 6.13 -7.82
C PHE A 31 -2.29 6.13 -8.03
N TYR A 32 -2.73 5.79 -9.23
CA TYR A 32 -4.13 5.51 -9.51
C TYR A 32 -4.28 4.01 -9.76
N HIS A 33 -5.47 3.49 -9.46
CA HIS A 33 -5.87 2.14 -9.84
C HIS A 33 -7.38 2.09 -10.10
N SER A 34 -7.83 1.08 -10.85
CA SER A 34 -9.25 0.77 -10.94
C SER A 34 -9.77 0.34 -9.58
N HIS A 35 -10.90 0.91 -9.18
CA HIS A 35 -11.63 0.51 -7.99
C HIS A 35 -12.86 -0.34 -8.34
N PHE A 36 -12.88 -0.91 -9.55
CA PHE A 36 -13.92 -1.81 -10.05
C PHE A 36 -13.46 -3.27 -9.95
N ALA A 37 -14.05 -4.00 -9.00
CA ALA A 37 -13.70 -5.40 -8.72
C ALA A 37 -12.17 -5.59 -8.66
N ASP A 38 -11.65 -6.66 -9.25
CA ASP A 38 -10.23 -7.00 -9.24
C ASP A 38 -9.47 -6.43 -10.46
N GLN A 39 -10.01 -5.44 -11.18
CA GLN A 39 -9.33 -4.87 -12.35
C GLN A 39 -7.95 -4.30 -12.04
N ARG A 40 -7.70 -3.88 -10.79
CA ARG A 40 -6.35 -3.52 -10.32
C ARG A 40 -5.38 -4.69 -10.48
N ALA A 41 -5.76 -5.91 -10.09
CA ALA A 41 -4.92 -7.11 -10.25
C ALA A 41 -4.58 -7.41 -11.72
N LEU A 42 -5.42 -6.92 -12.64
CA LEU A 42 -5.33 -7.17 -14.08
C LEU A 42 -4.63 -6.03 -14.85
N GLY A 43 -3.95 -5.10 -14.16
CA GLY A 43 -3.10 -4.10 -14.79
C GLY A 43 -3.70 -2.69 -14.92
N ALA A 44 -4.90 -2.44 -14.40
CA ALA A 44 -5.52 -1.11 -14.45
C ALA A 44 -5.00 -0.20 -13.33
N PHE A 45 -3.74 0.25 -13.43
CA PHE A 45 -3.09 1.13 -12.46
C PHE A 45 -1.94 1.95 -13.09
N GLY A 46 -1.38 2.90 -12.34
CA GLY A 46 -0.15 3.58 -12.72
C GLY A 46 0.33 4.62 -11.71
N PRO A 47 1.63 5.01 -11.76
CA PRO A 47 2.18 5.99 -10.85
C PRO A 47 1.60 7.39 -11.08
N MET A 48 1.46 8.16 -10.01
CA MET A 48 1.04 9.56 -10.04
C MET A 48 1.92 10.38 -9.09
N ILE A 49 2.84 11.18 -9.64
CA ILE A 49 3.76 12.00 -8.83
C ILE A 49 3.32 13.46 -8.90
N ILE A 50 3.01 14.05 -7.74
CA ILE A 50 2.71 15.48 -7.62
C ILE A 50 3.95 16.17 -7.08
N ARG A 51 4.66 16.91 -7.94
CA ARG A 51 5.91 17.60 -7.56
C ARG A 51 5.61 18.93 -6.85
N SER A 52 6.48 19.28 -5.89
CA SER A 52 6.46 20.58 -5.21
C SER A 52 7.68 21.41 -5.59
N ILE A 53 7.52 22.72 -5.74
CA ILE A 53 8.64 23.67 -5.83
C ILE A 53 9.32 23.84 -4.46
N LYS A 54 8.59 23.55 -3.36
CA LYS A 54 9.08 23.63 -1.98
C LYS A 54 9.13 22.24 -1.37
N ASP A 55 10.02 21.40 -1.87
CA ASP A 55 10.21 20.06 -1.33
C ASP A 55 11.09 20.11 -0.07
N PRO A 56 10.60 19.68 1.11
CA PRO A 56 11.41 19.67 2.33
C PRO A 56 12.64 18.77 2.23
N ALA A 57 12.65 17.81 1.29
CA ALA A 57 13.77 16.89 1.07
C ALA A 57 14.71 17.33 -0.06
N GLU A 58 14.52 18.50 -0.70
CA GLU A 58 15.29 18.94 -1.88
C GLU A 58 16.81 18.86 -1.67
N ARG A 59 17.30 19.21 -0.48
CA ARG A 59 18.74 19.19 -0.17
C ARG A 59 19.31 17.78 0.07
N LEU A 60 18.47 16.76 0.18
CA LEU A 60 18.86 15.39 0.48
C LEU A 60 19.21 14.58 -0.77
N TYR A 61 18.77 15.01 -1.95
CA TYR A 61 19.00 14.32 -3.22
C TYR A 61 19.55 15.26 -4.28
N ASP A 62 20.13 14.67 -5.33
CA ASP A 62 20.59 15.37 -6.52
C ASP A 62 19.70 15.01 -7.73
N VAL A 63 19.07 13.82 -7.72
CA VAL A 63 18.22 13.30 -8.80
C VAL A 63 16.92 12.71 -8.24
N ASP A 64 15.78 13.10 -8.83
CA ASP A 64 14.42 12.61 -8.49
C ASP A 64 13.67 12.16 -9.76
N THR A 65 14.16 11.07 -10.35
CA THR A 65 13.59 10.44 -11.56
C THR A 65 13.25 8.97 -11.36
N ASN A 66 13.66 8.37 -10.24
CA ASN A 66 13.53 6.93 -10.03
C ASN A 66 12.19 6.63 -9.37
N ILE A 67 11.22 6.24 -10.17
CA ILE A 67 9.95 5.67 -9.70
C ILE A 67 10.10 4.16 -9.77
N MET A 68 9.83 3.46 -8.66
CA MET A 68 9.81 2.02 -8.57
C MET A 68 8.38 1.57 -8.31
N PHE A 69 7.74 1.06 -9.34
CA PHE A 69 6.36 0.61 -9.27
C PHE A 69 6.29 -0.90 -9.14
N LEU A 70 5.90 -1.37 -7.96
CA LEU A 70 5.83 -2.78 -7.58
C LEU A 70 4.40 -3.30 -7.72
N ASN A 71 4.25 -4.53 -8.21
CA ASN A 71 2.97 -5.25 -8.21
C ASN A 71 3.20 -6.73 -7.91
N ASP A 72 2.27 -7.34 -7.19
CA ASP A 72 2.09 -8.79 -7.29
C ASP A 72 1.39 -9.10 -8.61
N TRP A 73 1.72 -10.24 -9.19
CA TRP A 73 1.25 -10.61 -10.52
C TRP A 73 0.73 -12.02 -10.54
N VAL A 74 -0.42 -12.15 -11.20
CA VAL A 74 -1.15 -13.40 -11.36
C VAL A 74 -1.11 -13.83 -12.83
N TYR A 75 -1.25 -15.13 -13.07
CA TYR A 75 -1.35 -15.67 -14.42
C TYR A 75 -2.79 -16.08 -14.70
N ASP A 76 -3.19 -15.98 -15.97
CA ASP A 76 -4.50 -16.43 -16.47
C ASP A 76 -5.72 -15.84 -15.73
N GLY A 77 -5.54 -14.70 -15.06
CA GLY A 77 -6.58 -14.02 -14.29
C GLY A 77 -6.92 -14.67 -12.94
N ASP A 78 -6.12 -15.64 -12.46
CA ASP A 78 -6.32 -16.25 -11.15
C ASP A 78 -5.84 -15.33 -10.02
N ILE A 79 -6.72 -14.42 -9.59
CA ILE A 79 -6.45 -13.41 -8.56
C ILE A 79 -6.11 -13.99 -7.18
N TYR A 80 -6.41 -15.26 -6.95
CA TYR A 80 -6.14 -15.92 -5.66
C TYR A 80 -4.71 -16.46 -5.56
N LEU A 81 -4.00 -16.55 -6.68
CA LEU A 81 -2.69 -17.16 -6.73
C LEU A 81 -1.65 -16.23 -7.35
N VAL A 82 -0.92 -15.54 -6.49
CA VAL A 82 0.26 -14.79 -6.90
C VAL A 82 1.28 -15.76 -7.50
N LYS A 83 1.85 -15.38 -8.65
CA LYS A 83 2.87 -16.15 -9.37
C LYS A 83 4.17 -15.40 -9.55
N ASN A 84 4.15 -14.08 -9.45
CA ASN A 84 5.33 -13.26 -9.62
C ASN A 84 5.20 -11.91 -8.90
N ILE A 85 6.34 -11.22 -8.76
CA ILE A 85 6.41 -9.81 -8.40
C ILE A 85 7.01 -9.09 -9.60
N LEU A 86 6.43 -7.95 -9.98
CA LEU A 86 6.92 -7.10 -11.06
C LEU A 86 7.48 -5.78 -10.51
N ILE A 87 8.58 -5.33 -11.10
CA ILE A 87 9.23 -4.05 -10.85
C ILE A 87 9.21 -3.27 -12.15
N ASP A 88 8.45 -2.18 -12.20
CA ASP A 88 8.19 -1.40 -13.42
C ASP A 88 7.69 -2.27 -14.59
N GLY A 89 6.85 -3.26 -14.29
CA GLY A 89 6.30 -4.20 -15.27
C GLY A 89 7.25 -5.32 -15.70
N LEU A 90 8.45 -5.39 -15.13
CA LEU A 90 9.46 -6.41 -15.43
C LEU A 90 9.65 -7.37 -14.25
N GLY A 91 9.88 -8.64 -14.55
CA GLY A 91 10.18 -9.65 -13.54
C GLY A 91 10.53 -10.98 -14.18
N GLN A 92 11.29 -11.79 -13.45
CA GLN A 92 11.62 -13.13 -13.87
C GLN A 92 10.48 -14.11 -13.54
N ARG A 93 10.03 -14.87 -14.53
CA ARG A 93 9.10 -16.00 -14.29
C ARG A 93 9.83 -17.12 -13.55
N GLN A 94 9.28 -17.57 -12.43
CA GLN A 94 9.80 -18.74 -11.73
C GLN A 94 9.74 -19.98 -12.65
N ASN A 95 10.84 -20.73 -12.73
CA ASN A 95 11.00 -21.93 -13.58
C ASN A 95 10.78 -21.70 -15.10
N GLY A 96 10.87 -20.44 -15.56
CA GLY A 96 10.85 -20.13 -17.00
C GLY A 96 12.18 -20.46 -17.67
N THR A 97 12.13 -20.88 -18.94
CA THR A 97 13.31 -21.02 -19.82
C THR A 97 13.69 -19.70 -20.50
N GLU A 98 12.85 -18.67 -20.36
CA GLU A 98 13.02 -17.35 -20.96
C GLU A 98 14.13 -16.56 -20.26
N GLN A 99 14.87 -15.77 -21.04
CA GLN A 99 15.91 -14.90 -20.51
C GLN A 99 15.26 -13.84 -19.60
N ALA A 100 15.71 -13.78 -18.35
CA ALA A 100 15.19 -12.83 -17.38
C ALA A 100 15.46 -11.39 -17.82
N VAL A 101 14.42 -10.57 -17.87
CA VAL A 101 14.51 -9.13 -18.10
C VAL A 101 14.27 -8.42 -16.78
N PHE A 102 15.27 -7.69 -16.31
CA PHE A 102 15.20 -6.95 -15.06
C PHE A 102 15.18 -5.45 -15.34
N LYS A 103 14.49 -4.72 -14.47
CA LYS A 103 14.55 -3.27 -14.49
C LYS A 103 15.95 -2.80 -14.10
N GLU A 104 16.52 -1.87 -14.86
CA GLU A 104 17.78 -1.18 -14.51
C GLU A 104 17.51 0.26 -14.03
N TYR A 105 18.17 0.65 -12.95
CA TYR A 105 18.24 2.04 -12.48
C TYR A 105 19.68 2.51 -12.58
N SER A 106 19.96 3.41 -13.52
CA SER A 106 21.30 3.96 -13.71
C SER A 106 21.62 5.03 -12.67
N VAL A 107 22.80 4.92 -12.05
CA VAL A 107 23.29 5.88 -11.06
C VAL A 107 24.73 6.29 -11.35
N LYS A 108 25.07 7.53 -11.00
CA LYS A 108 26.41 8.06 -11.08
C LYS A 108 27.02 8.09 -9.69
N ARG A 109 28.24 7.57 -9.57
CA ARG A 109 28.95 7.57 -8.29
C ARG A 109 29.03 8.99 -7.71
N GLY A 110 28.79 9.11 -6.41
CA GLY A 110 28.82 10.37 -5.67
C GLY A 110 27.52 11.19 -5.74
N HIS A 111 26.51 10.75 -6.51
CA HIS A 111 25.19 11.40 -6.55
C HIS A 111 24.21 10.70 -5.61
N ARG A 112 23.16 11.42 -5.23
CA ARG A 112 22.10 10.97 -4.32
C ARG A 112 20.78 10.92 -5.06
N TYR A 113 20.11 9.79 -5.02
CA TYR A 113 18.91 9.51 -5.80
C TYR A 113 17.71 9.35 -4.89
N ARG A 114 16.63 10.10 -5.13
CA ARG A 114 15.33 9.80 -4.55
C ARG A 114 14.67 8.68 -5.34
N PHE A 115 14.43 7.56 -4.67
CA PHE A 115 13.57 6.50 -5.14
C PHE A 115 12.18 6.70 -4.56
N ARG A 116 11.17 6.65 -5.43
CA ARG A 116 9.75 6.71 -5.08
C ARG A 116 9.16 5.33 -5.29
N VAL A 117 8.99 4.59 -4.20
CA VAL A 117 8.45 3.23 -4.22
C VAL A 117 6.94 3.30 -4.07
N ILE A 118 6.24 2.61 -4.97
CA ILE A 118 4.79 2.42 -4.91
C ILE A 118 4.54 0.93 -4.97
N TYR A 119 3.69 0.42 -4.08
CA TYR A 119 3.28 -0.98 -4.16
C TYR A 119 1.78 -1.12 -4.41
N SER A 120 1.43 -1.46 -5.65
CA SER A 120 0.04 -1.57 -6.12
C SER A 120 -0.49 -3.01 -6.10
N SER A 121 -0.30 -3.71 -4.98
CA SER A 121 -0.74 -5.10 -4.87
C SER A 121 -2.26 -5.28 -4.75
N ALA A 122 -2.80 -6.37 -5.32
CA ALA A 122 -4.20 -6.75 -5.18
C ALA A 122 -4.45 -7.90 -4.19
N THR A 123 -3.40 -8.43 -3.55
CA THR A 123 -3.47 -9.58 -2.65
C THR A 123 -2.87 -9.28 -1.27
N ASN A 124 -2.92 -10.25 -0.35
CA ASN A 124 -2.22 -10.17 0.94
C ASN A 124 -0.72 -10.52 0.81
N CYS A 125 -0.06 -9.94 -0.19
CA CYS A 125 1.36 -10.07 -0.43
C CYS A 125 2.06 -8.84 0.14
N THR A 126 3.02 -9.01 1.04
CA THR A 126 3.87 -7.92 1.52
C THR A 126 5.30 -8.11 1.03
N LEU A 127 6.05 -7.02 0.90
CA LEU A 127 7.39 -7.04 0.32
C LEU A 127 8.39 -6.39 1.26
N ASP A 128 9.60 -6.95 1.32
CA ASP A 128 10.76 -6.31 1.91
C ASP A 128 11.74 -5.89 0.82
N ILE A 129 12.14 -4.62 0.85
CA ILE A 129 12.96 -3.97 -0.16
C ILE A 129 14.32 -3.68 0.44
N SER A 130 15.39 -4.11 -0.23
CA SER A 130 16.77 -3.77 0.14
C SER A 130 17.62 -3.54 -1.10
N VAL A 131 18.79 -2.91 -0.93
CA VAL A 131 19.75 -2.71 -2.02
C VAL A 131 21.12 -3.19 -1.57
N ASP A 132 21.74 -4.06 -2.37
CA ASP A 132 23.04 -4.65 -2.05
C ASP A 132 24.09 -3.56 -1.80
N ASN A 133 24.70 -3.62 -0.62
CA ASN A 133 25.73 -2.70 -0.13
C ASN A 133 25.30 -1.23 0.00
N HIS A 134 24.00 -0.93 0.04
CA HIS A 134 23.49 0.42 0.23
C HIS A 134 22.50 0.47 1.39
N MET A 135 22.56 1.56 2.16
CA MET A 135 21.53 1.90 3.14
C MET A 135 20.46 2.77 2.49
N LEU A 136 19.22 2.64 2.97
CA LEU A 136 18.06 3.38 2.52
C LEU A 136 17.76 4.48 3.53
N LYS A 137 17.87 5.74 3.11
CA LYS A 137 17.49 6.89 3.94
C LYS A 137 16.03 7.23 3.66
N VAL A 138 15.11 6.62 4.40
CA VAL A 138 13.66 6.80 4.26
C VAL A 138 13.27 8.21 4.66
N ILE A 139 12.57 8.94 3.80
CA ILE A 139 12.23 10.36 3.98
C ILE A 139 10.71 10.63 3.94
N SER A 140 9.92 9.69 3.42
CA SER A 140 8.47 9.83 3.35
C SER A 140 7.80 8.47 3.41
N SER A 141 6.61 8.45 4.02
CA SER A 141 5.61 7.40 3.89
C SER A 141 4.31 8.04 3.44
N ASP A 142 3.65 7.46 2.44
CA ASP A 142 2.32 7.86 1.96
C ASP A 142 2.17 9.34 1.61
N SER A 143 3.20 9.91 0.98
CA SER A 143 3.31 11.34 0.62
C SER A 143 3.55 12.32 1.77
N PHE A 144 3.60 11.84 3.01
CA PHE A 144 3.93 12.66 4.16
C PHE A 144 5.42 12.55 4.49
N ALA A 145 6.07 13.70 4.64
CA ALA A 145 7.49 13.75 4.95
C ALA A 145 7.73 13.38 6.42
N ILE A 146 8.68 12.48 6.65
CA ILE A 146 9.13 12.05 7.98
C ILE A 146 10.54 12.54 8.25
N LYS A 147 10.94 12.56 9.52
CA LYS A 147 12.36 12.72 9.89
C LYS A 147 13.14 11.56 9.24
N PRO A 148 14.23 11.85 8.50
CA PRO A 148 14.94 10.81 7.78
C PRO A 148 15.41 9.66 8.69
N VAL A 149 15.14 8.43 8.27
CA VAL A 149 15.55 7.20 8.96
C VAL A 149 16.46 6.40 8.05
N THR A 150 17.67 6.08 8.49
CA THR A 150 18.59 5.22 7.74
C THR A 150 18.36 3.76 8.13
N ALA A 151 18.01 2.93 7.15
CA ALA A 151 17.63 1.53 7.32
C ALA A 151 18.32 0.64 6.28
N GLU A 152 18.46 -0.65 6.56
CA GLU A 152 18.95 -1.63 5.59
C GLU A 152 17.83 -2.06 4.63
N SER A 153 16.59 -2.09 5.14
CA SER A 153 15.42 -2.46 4.36
C SER A 153 14.15 -1.69 4.75
N ILE A 154 13.17 -1.74 3.86
CA ILE A 154 11.84 -1.18 4.04
C ILE A 154 10.84 -2.29 3.77
N GLY A 155 9.95 -2.56 4.72
CA GLY A 155 8.77 -3.36 4.49
C GLY A 155 7.64 -2.50 3.93
N ILE A 156 6.91 -3.04 2.95
CA ILE A 156 5.81 -2.34 2.29
C ILE A 156 4.62 -3.29 2.08
N THR A 157 3.41 -2.76 2.32
CA THR A 157 2.14 -3.47 2.18
C THR A 157 1.29 -2.85 1.05
N SER A 158 0.20 -3.52 0.66
CA SER A 158 -0.61 -3.08 -0.46
C SER A 158 -1.11 -1.65 -0.29
N GLY A 159 -0.86 -0.81 -1.29
CA GLY A 159 -1.30 0.58 -1.34
C GLY A 159 -0.33 1.56 -0.71
N GLU A 160 0.68 1.11 0.05
CA GLU A 160 1.67 2.00 0.65
C GLU A 160 2.66 2.57 -0.38
N ARG A 161 3.22 3.73 -0.04
CA ARG A 161 4.29 4.39 -0.78
C ARG A 161 5.39 4.79 0.19
N PHE A 162 6.64 4.58 -0.22
CA PHE A 162 7.80 5.07 0.52
C PHE A 162 8.74 5.80 -0.42
N ASP A 163 9.26 6.94 0.04
CA ASP A 163 10.38 7.57 -0.64
C ASP A 163 11.64 7.39 0.21
N PHE A 164 12.72 6.95 -0.43
CA PHE A 164 14.03 6.87 0.20
C PHE A 164 15.11 7.52 -0.66
N ILE A 165 16.15 8.02 -0.01
CA ILE A 165 17.36 8.48 -0.66
C ILE A 165 18.39 7.36 -0.66
N LEU A 166 18.94 7.09 -1.84
CA LEU A 166 20.08 6.22 -2.06
C LEU A 166 21.31 7.07 -2.36
N ASP A 167 22.33 6.96 -1.51
CA ASP A 167 23.64 7.57 -1.73
C ASP A 167 24.47 6.62 -2.62
N ALA A 168 24.78 7.00 -3.88
CA ALA A 168 25.55 6.17 -4.81
C ALA A 168 27.06 6.21 -4.49
N ASN A 169 27.42 5.73 -3.30
CA ASN A 169 28.75 5.85 -2.70
C ASN A 169 29.63 4.60 -2.85
N GLN A 170 29.11 3.52 -3.43
CA GLN A 170 29.83 2.27 -3.60
C GLN A 170 30.80 2.33 -4.80
N ASN A 171 31.59 1.26 -4.95
CA ASN A 171 32.45 1.10 -6.12
C ASN A 171 31.60 0.98 -7.40
N VAL A 172 32.16 1.36 -8.55
CA VAL A 172 31.46 1.22 -9.83
C VAL A 172 31.23 -0.26 -10.11
N GLY A 173 29.96 -0.65 -10.17
CA GLY A 173 29.52 -2.04 -10.33
C GLY A 173 28.02 -2.13 -10.54
N ASN A 174 27.51 -3.36 -10.53
CA ASN A 174 26.08 -3.64 -10.57
C ASN A 174 25.67 -4.25 -9.22
N TYR A 175 24.58 -3.76 -8.66
CA TYR A 175 24.07 -4.18 -7.36
C TYR A 175 22.60 -4.59 -7.51
N TRP A 176 22.18 -5.63 -6.78
CA TRP A 176 20.77 -6.01 -6.76
C TRP A 176 19.98 -5.06 -5.85
N ILE A 177 18.89 -4.52 -6.38
CA ILE A 177 17.74 -4.11 -5.60
C ILE A 177 16.91 -5.37 -5.41
N ARG A 178 16.76 -5.84 -4.18
CA ARG A 178 16.09 -7.10 -3.85
C ARG A 178 14.70 -6.84 -3.32
N ILE A 179 13.75 -7.62 -3.80
CA ILE A 179 12.35 -7.62 -3.39
C ILE A 179 12.02 -9.02 -2.89
N GLN A 180 11.93 -9.16 -1.56
CA GLN A 180 11.56 -10.41 -0.90
C GLN A 180 10.06 -10.41 -0.65
N GLY A 181 9.37 -11.42 -1.16
CA GLY A 181 7.94 -11.63 -0.91
C GLY A 181 7.68 -12.38 0.40
N ASN A 182 6.62 -11.96 1.09
CA ASN A 182 6.08 -12.55 2.32
C ASN A 182 4.58 -12.84 2.17
N TYR A 183 4.01 -13.57 3.13
CA TYR A 183 2.60 -14.00 3.13
C TYR A 183 2.18 -14.66 1.80
N ALA A 184 1.26 -14.07 1.03
CA ALA A 184 0.83 -14.62 -0.27
C ALA A 184 1.98 -14.75 -1.30
N CYS A 185 3.07 -14.00 -1.11
CA CYS A 185 4.29 -14.10 -1.92
C CYS A 185 5.44 -14.82 -1.20
N GLY A 186 5.16 -15.58 -0.13
CA GLY A 186 6.19 -16.27 0.64
C GLY A 186 7.12 -17.11 -0.25
N GLY A 187 8.43 -16.91 -0.09
CA GLY A 187 9.46 -17.61 -0.87
C GLY A 187 9.72 -17.04 -2.27
N MET A 188 9.00 -16.01 -2.69
CA MET A 188 9.31 -15.30 -3.94
C MET A 188 10.44 -14.30 -3.72
N ILE A 189 11.40 -14.29 -4.64
CA ILE A 189 12.44 -13.27 -4.72
C ILE A 189 12.39 -12.68 -6.13
N GLN A 190 12.36 -11.35 -6.21
CA GLN A 190 12.52 -10.60 -7.45
C GLN A 190 13.60 -9.55 -7.28
N GLY A 191 14.16 -9.05 -8.38
CA GLY A 191 15.17 -8.00 -8.31
C GLY A 191 15.14 -7.01 -9.45
N ALA A 192 15.75 -5.86 -9.21
CA ALA A 192 16.14 -4.89 -10.23
C ALA A 192 17.63 -4.61 -10.08
N VAL A 193 18.26 -4.08 -11.12
CA VAL A 193 19.70 -3.78 -11.12
C VAL A 193 19.92 -2.30 -10.89
N LEU A 194 20.61 -1.98 -9.80
CA LEU A 194 21.21 -0.66 -9.60
C LEU A 194 22.54 -0.64 -10.36
N ARG A 195 22.59 0.12 -11.45
CA ARG A 195 23.70 0.11 -12.40
C ARG A 195 24.52 1.39 -12.30
N TYR A 196 25.76 1.29 -11.84
CA TYR A 196 26.66 2.44 -11.83
C TYR A 196 27.14 2.77 -13.24
N GLU A 197 27.20 4.06 -13.60
CA GLU A 197 27.79 4.53 -14.85
C GLU A 197 29.22 3.98 -15.02
N GLY A 198 29.48 3.36 -16.18
CA GLY A 198 30.75 2.70 -16.48
C GLY A 198 30.85 1.24 -16.03
N SER A 199 29.81 0.67 -15.40
CA SER A 199 29.76 -0.76 -15.09
C SER A 199 29.70 -1.61 -16.36
N LYS A 200 30.32 -2.79 -16.31
CA LYS A 200 30.30 -3.80 -17.38
C LYS A 200 29.60 -5.06 -16.90
N GLY A 201 29.00 -5.78 -17.85
CA GLY A 201 28.29 -7.02 -17.57
C GLY A 201 27.00 -6.83 -16.77
N PHE A 202 26.46 -7.94 -16.31
CA PHE A 202 25.21 -8.03 -15.57
C PHE A 202 25.47 -8.81 -14.27
N PRO A 203 24.83 -8.46 -13.13
CA PRO A 203 25.03 -9.22 -11.90
C PRO A 203 24.53 -10.66 -12.07
N ASN A 204 25.17 -11.61 -11.39
CA ASN A 204 24.79 -13.01 -11.54
C ASN A 204 23.40 -13.24 -10.94
N VAL A 205 22.49 -13.81 -11.74
CA VAL A 205 21.10 -14.07 -11.36
C VAL A 205 21.01 -15.10 -10.24
N THR A 206 21.96 -16.04 -10.14
CA THR A 206 21.96 -16.98 -9.01
C THR A 206 22.16 -16.26 -7.67
N ASP A 207 22.89 -15.14 -7.66
CA ASP A 207 23.14 -14.35 -6.44
C ASP A 207 21.89 -13.62 -5.96
N LEU A 208 20.93 -13.36 -6.85
CA LEU A 208 19.63 -12.80 -6.48
C LEU A 208 18.84 -13.80 -5.63
N ASN A 209 18.87 -15.08 -6.00
CA ASN A 209 18.10 -16.14 -5.34
C ASN A 209 18.70 -16.61 -4.01
N VAL A 210 19.92 -16.17 -3.66
CA VAL A 210 20.50 -16.40 -2.34
C VAL A 210 19.76 -15.54 -1.33
N HIS A 211 19.10 -16.18 -0.36
CA HIS A 211 18.46 -15.46 0.75
C HIS A 211 19.52 -14.63 1.48
N LYS A 212 19.29 -13.32 1.53
CA LYS A 212 20.16 -12.38 2.23
C LYS A 212 19.55 -12.10 3.60
N GLU A 213 20.23 -12.57 4.64
CA GLU A 213 19.87 -12.25 6.01
C GLU A 213 20.15 -10.76 6.27
N LEU A 214 19.09 -9.96 6.44
CA LEU A 214 19.17 -8.54 6.75
C LEU A 214 19.23 -8.39 8.28
N LYS A 215 20.32 -7.82 8.80
CA LYS A 215 20.59 -7.72 10.26
C LYS A 215 20.51 -6.30 10.79
N GLY A 216 20.47 -5.34 9.89
CA GLY A 216 20.29 -3.92 10.17
C GLY A 216 18.85 -3.58 10.52
N VAL A 217 18.61 -2.29 10.67
CA VAL A 217 17.27 -1.74 10.96
C VAL A 217 16.37 -1.97 9.74
N GLN A 218 15.18 -2.52 9.96
CA GLN A 218 14.08 -2.46 8.99
C GLN A 218 13.10 -1.34 9.37
N VAL A 219 12.70 -0.53 8.38
CA VAL A 219 11.56 0.39 8.52
C VAL A 219 10.29 -0.34 8.09
N ASN A 220 9.23 -0.21 8.88
CA ASN A 220 7.92 -0.79 8.62
C ASN A 220 7.95 -2.32 8.41
N PRO A 221 8.48 -3.11 9.38
CA PRO A 221 8.55 -4.57 9.25
C PRO A 221 7.16 -5.19 9.02
N THR A 222 7.03 -5.97 7.95
CA THR A 222 5.73 -6.53 7.53
C THR A 222 5.42 -7.87 8.20
N VAL A 223 6.45 -8.63 8.55
CA VAL A 223 6.34 -9.93 9.25
C VAL A 223 6.37 -9.77 10.78
N ASN A 224 5.98 -10.83 11.49
CA ASN A 224 5.90 -10.84 12.96
C ASN A 224 7.24 -11.09 13.67
N ASP A 225 8.33 -11.35 12.94
CA ASP A 225 9.66 -11.60 13.49
C ASP A 225 10.45 -10.29 13.60
N ARG A 226 10.02 -9.41 14.50
CA ARG A 226 10.61 -8.08 14.66
C ARG A 226 11.93 -8.16 15.41
N ASN A 227 12.95 -7.52 14.86
CA ASN A 227 14.14 -7.17 15.61
C ASN A 227 13.82 -5.98 16.53
N GLU A 228 14.39 -5.94 17.74
CA GLU A 228 14.23 -4.80 18.66
C GLU A 228 14.68 -3.45 18.04
N LYS A 229 15.52 -3.51 17.01
CA LYS A 229 16.03 -2.34 16.29
C LYS A 229 15.09 -1.83 15.19
N ASP A 230 14.07 -2.60 14.82
CA ASP A 230 13.18 -2.22 13.72
C ASP A 230 12.30 -1.05 14.12
N ILE A 231 12.01 -0.19 13.15
CA ILE A 231 11.23 1.02 13.37
C ILE A 231 9.87 0.81 12.69
N PRO A 232 8.81 0.49 13.46
CA PRO A 232 7.47 0.39 12.90
C PRO A 232 7.01 1.78 12.43
N LEU A 233 6.17 1.82 11.40
CA LEU A 233 5.73 3.10 10.82
C LEU A 233 5.06 4.02 11.85
N VAL A 234 4.37 3.45 12.84
CA VAL A 234 3.73 4.20 13.94
C VAL A 234 4.72 4.98 14.82
N GLU A 235 6.01 4.61 14.82
CA GLU A 235 7.06 5.33 15.54
C GLU A 235 7.78 6.37 14.67
N ALA A 236 7.49 6.40 13.36
CA ALA A 236 8.07 7.37 12.44
C ALA A 236 7.61 8.79 12.80
N LYS A 237 8.56 9.72 12.92
CA LYS A 237 8.28 11.11 13.32
C LYS A 237 7.98 11.97 12.11
N SER A 238 6.76 12.45 11.97
CA SER A 238 6.39 13.42 10.92
C SER A 238 7.21 14.72 11.01
N LEU A 239 7.57 15.30 9.85
CA LEU A 239 8.13 16.66 9.78
C LEU A 239 7.08 17.74 10.06
N LYS A 240 5.80 17.39 9.93
CA LYS A 240 4.65 18.21 10.32
C LYS A 240 3.91 17.47 11.44
N PRO A 241 4.47 17.44 12.67
CA PRO A 241 3.86 16.73 13.77
C PRO A 241 2.47 17.30 14.06
N TRP A 242 1.55 16.41 14.39
CA TRP A 242 0.22 16.76 14.84
C TRP A 242 0.12 16.45 16.34
N SER A 243 -0.46 17.36 17.10
CA SER A 243 -0.69 17.21 18.54
C SER A 243 -2.06 17.77 18.85
N PRO A 244 -3.11 16.93 18.91
CA PRO A 244 -4.45 17.40 19.21
C PRO A 244 -4.51 17.94 20.65
N SER A 245 -5.16 19.08 20.82
CA SER A 245 -5.40 19.72 22.12
C SER A 245 -6.77 19.38 22.73
N SER A 246 -7.55 18.49 22.10
CA SER A 246 -8.96 18.24 22.44
C SER A 246 -9.31 16.77 22.43
N ILE A 247 -10.30 16.40 23.27
CA ILE A 247 -10.97 15.10 23.23
C ILE A 247 -11.75 15.01 21.92
N TYR A 248 -11.51 13.96 21.16
CA TYR A 248 -12.23 13.64 19.93
C TYR A 248 -13.15 12.43 20.15
N PRO A 249 -14.27 12.31 19.42
CA PRO A 249 -15.07 11.09 19.42
C PRO A 249 -14.22 9.91 18.90
N THR A 250 -14.24 8.82 19.66
CA THR A 250 -13.60 7.56 19.30
C THR A 250 -14.65 6.55 18.86
N TYR A 251 -14.46 5.98 17.67
CA TYR A 251 -15.29 4.94 17.08
C TYR A 251 -14.57 3.60 17.20
N TYR A 252 -15.15 2.69 17.97
CA TYR A 252 -14.62 1.35 18.16
C TYR A 252 -15.16 0.42 17.09
N LEU A 253 -14.26 -0.14 16.27
CA LEU A 253 -14.60 -0.98 15.12
C LEU A 253 -14.01 -2.38 15.33
N ASN A 254 -14.89 -3.34 15.57
CA ASN A 254 -14.50 -4.74 15.71
C ASN A 254 -14.30 -5.35 14.32
N VAL A 255 -13.07 -5.72 13.98
CA VAL A 255 -12.73 -6.37 12.71
C VAL A 255 -12.58 -7.86 12.95
N THR A 256 -13.45 -8.66 12.35
CA THR A 256 -13.42 -10.13 12.44
C THR A 256 -13.42 -10.77 11.07
N MET A 257 -12.88 -11.98 11.00
CA MET A 257 -12.86 -12.81 9.80
C MET A 257 -13.54 -14.14 10.12
N GLU A 258 -14.40 -14.61 9.22
CA GLU A 258 -15.07 -15.92 9.31
C GLU A 258 -14.63 -16.78 8.12
N ASP A 259 -14.10 -17.97 8.40
CA ASP A 259 -13.75 -18.95 7.36
C ASP A 259 -15.03 -19.67 6.91
N LYS A 260 -15.35 -19.55 5.62
CA LYS A 260 -16.49 -20.23 4.98
C LYS A 260 -16.13 -21.61 4.42
N GLY A 261 -14.89 -22.05 4.59
CA GLY A 261 -14.33 -23.26 4.01
C GLY A 261 -13.82 -23.03 2.58
N MET A 262 -13.00 -23.96 2.10
CA MET A 262 -12.36 -23.91 0.76
C MET A 262 -11.53 -22.64 0.50
N GLY A 263 -10.99 -22.00 1.55
CA GLY A 263 -10.16 -20.80 1.44
C GLY A 263 -10.95 -19.51 1.21
N ASN A 264 -12.27 -19.53 1.37
CA ASN A 264 -13.11 -18.34 1.32
C ASN A 264 -13.25 -17.73 2.72
N PHE A 265 -13.02 -16.42 2.82
CA PHE A 265 -13.11 -15.68 4.07
C PHE A 265 -14.08 -14.52 3.90
N ASP A 266 -15.02 -14.39 4.84
CA ASP A 266 -15.84 -13.20 4.98
C ASP A 266 -15.22 -12.28 6.03
N PHE A 267 -15.09 -11.01 5.68
CA PHE A 267 -14.59 -9.98 6.58
C PHE A 267 -15.75 -9.12 7.08
N PHE A 268 -15.72 -8.81 8.38
CA PHE A 268 -16.77 -8.08 9.05
C PHE A 268 -16.18 -6.91 9.81
N ILE A 269 -16.90 -5.79 9.79
CA ILE A 269 -16.69 -4.68 10.71
C ILE A 269 -17.96 -4.58 11.57
N ASN A 270 -17.81 -4.66 12.88
CA ASN A 270 -18.94 -4.69 13.82
C ASN A 270 -19.96 -5.79 13.48
N ARG A 271 -19.48 -6.99 13.09
CA ARG A 271 -20.32 -8.13 12.65
C ARG A 271 -21.17 -7.86 11.41
N ILE A 272 -20.87 -6.80 10.66
CA ILE A 272 -21.53 -6.45 9.41
C ILE A 272 -20.57 -6.74 8.27
N TYR A 273 -21.02 -7.55 7.32
CA TYR A 273 -20.33 -7.79 6.06
C TYR A 273 -20.65 -6.63 5.10
N TYR A 274 -19.61 -6.05 4.50
CA TYR A 274 -19.80 -5.00 3.52
C TYR A 274 -20.44 -5.56 2.25
N GLU A 275 -21.62 -5.04 1.91
CA GLU A 275 -22.28 -5.31 0.65
C GLU A 275 -22.60 -3.98 -0.04
N ALA A 276 -22.02 -3.78 -1.22
CA ALA A 276 -22.20 -2.54 -1.96
C ALA A 276 -23.66 -2.36 -2.40
N GLU A 277 -24.18 -1.13 -2.28
CA GLU A 277 -25.48 -0.78 -2.83
C GLU A 277 -25.37 -0.59 -4.34
N THR A 278 -25.73 -1.60 -5.11
CA THR A 278 -25.54 -1.59 -6.57
C THR A 278 -26.64 -0.86 -7.33
N ARG A 279 -27.75 -0.48 -6.68
CA ARG A 279 -28.84 0.26 -7.34
C ARG A 279 -28.47 1.72 -7.60
N PHE A 280 -27.63 2.32 -6.76
CA PHE A 280 -27.25 3.72 -6.89
C PHE A 280 -25.89 4.05 -6.25
N SER A 281 -25.27 5.14 -6.70
CA SER A 281 -24.08 5.67 -6.03
C SER A 281 -24.46 6.52 -4.83
N LEU A 282 -24.00 6.12 -3.63
CA LEU A 282 -24.36 6.78 -2.36
C LEU A 282 -24.13 8.29 -2.40
N LEU A 283 -22.98 8.76 -2.91
CA LEU A 283 -22.66 10.17 -2.95
C LEU A 283 -23.43 10.94 -4.04
N GLN A 284 -23.74 10.30 -5.17
CA GLN A 284 -24.42 10.97 -6.29
C GLN A 284 -25.92 11.13 -6.05
N VAL A 285 -26.55 10.25 -5.26
CA VAL A 285 -27.99 10.33 -4.94
C VAL A 285 -28.29 10.82 -3.54
N LYS A 286 -27.27 11.29 -2.80
CA LYS A 286 -27.39 11.67 -1.38
C LYS A 286 -28.58 12.59 -1.07
N ASP A 287 -28.90 13.53 -1.97
CA ASP A 287 -29.98 14.50 -1.76
C ASP A 287 -31.36 13.98 -2.21
N ALA A 288 -31.41 12.80 -2.84
CA ALA A 288 -32.61 12.21 -3.43
C ALA A 288 -33.14 10.98 -2.66
N ILE A 289 -32.36 10.44 -1.71
CA ILE A 289 -32.75 9.31 -0.87
C ILE A 289 -32.82 9.73 0.59
N SER A 290 -33.80 9.20 1.34
CA SER A 290 -33.75 9.32 2.79
C SER A 290 -32.60 8.47 3.29
N TYR A 291 -31.70 9.15 4.00
CA TYR A 291 -30.50 8.54 4.54
C TYR A 291 -30.86 7.26 5.36
N SER A 292 -31.85 7.36 6.25
CA SER A 292 -32.30 6.28 7.15
C SER A 292 -32.68 4.95 6.48
N ASP A 293 -33.06 4.97 5.20
CA ASP A 293 -33.69 3.82 4.54
C ASP A 293 -32.65 2.82 4.01
N TYR A 294 -31.40 3.27 3.88
CA TYR A 294 -30.30 2.49 3.29
C TYR A 294 -29.07 2.40 4.18
N TYR A 295 -29.01 3.19 5.26
CA TYR A 295 -27.98 3.03 6.27
C TYR A 295 -28.31 1.94 7.24
N CYS A 296 -27.25 1.23 7.57
CA CYS A 296 -27.24 0.22 8.59
C CYS A 296 -26.06 0.49 9.51
N ASN A 297 -26.31 0.22 10.76
CA ASN A 297 -25.31 -0.10 11.75
C ASN A 297 -25.94 -1.18 12.65
N LEU A 298 -25.17 -1.65 13.64
CA LEU A 298 -25.68 -2.63 14.59
C LEU A 298 -26.98 -2.18 15.26
N THR A 299 -27.06 -0.91 15.65
CA THR A 299 -28.25 -0.34 16.30
C THR A 299 -29.49 -0.39 15.41
N ASN A 300 -29.35 -0.11 14.11
CA ASN A 300 -30.45 -0.23 13.15
C ASN A 300 -30.95 -1.69 13.06
N PHE A 301 -30.04 -2.65 12.92
CA PHE A 301 -30.41 -4.07 12.87
C PHE A 301 -31.08 -4.55 14.15
N GLU A 302 -30.53 -4.21 15.31
CA GLU A 302 -31.08 -4.56 16.62
C GLU A 302 -32.47 -3.94 16.83
N SER A 303 -32.67 -2.69 16.42
CA SER A 303 -33.98 -2.01 16.50
C SER A 303 -35.05 -2.67 15.63
N ASN A 304 -34.64 -3.28 14.51
CA ASN A 304 -35.51 -4.05 13.62
C ASN A 304 -35.60 -5.54 14.01
N GLY A 305 -35.08 -5.93 15.18
CA GLY A 305 -35.15 -7.29 15.69
C GLY A 305 -34.17 -8.29 15.04
N THR A 306 -33.19 -7.80 14.29
CA THR A 306 -32.17 -8.64 13.65
C THR A 306 -30.93 -8.75 14.55
N ASP A 307 -30.56 -9.99 14.89
CA ASP A 307 -29.39 -10.29 15.72
C ASP A 307 -28.20 -10.69 14.82
N CYS A 308 -27.29 -9.74 14.59
CA CYS A 308 -26.08 -9.94 13.79
C CYS A 308 -25.05 -10.89 14.42
N SER A 309 -25.29 -11.40 15.64
CA SER A 309 -24.48 -12.49 16.21
C SER A 309 -24.91 -13.88 15.76
N LYS A 310 -26.16 -14.01 15.29
CA LYS A 310 -26.76 -15.28 14.85
C LYS A 310 -26.94 -15.36 13.35
N THR A 311 -27.00 -14.21 12.68
CA THR A 311 -27.24 -14.10 11.25
C THR A 311 -26.22 -13.16 10.61
N THR A 312 -25.86 -13.44 9.36
CA THR A 312 -24.95 -12.60 8.59
C THR A 312 -25.65 -11.31 8.18
N CYS A 313 -25.39 -10.21 8.88
CA CYS A 313 -25.85 -8.88 8.52
C CYS A 313 -25.01 -8.31 7.37
N LYS A 314 -25.68 -7.76 6.36
CA LYS A 314 -25.04 -7.24 5.13
C LYS A 314 -25.59 -5.89 4.76
N CYS A 315 -24.70 -4.96 4.40
CA CYS A 315 -25.04 -3.63 3.90
C CYS A 315 -23.77 -2.79 3.69
N PRO A 316 -23.88 -1.57 3.13
CA PRO A 316 -22.71 -0.70 2.92
C PRO A 316 -22.00 -0.20 4.20
N HIS A 317 -22.62 -0.34 5.38
CA HIS A 317 -22.13 0.06 6.71
C HIS A 317 -21.55 1.49 6.76
N LEU A 318 -22.40 2.46 7.12
CA LEU A 318 -22.00 3.87 7.18
C LEU A 318 -21.91 4.36 8.61
N ILE A 319 -20.88 5.17 8.84
CA ILE A 319 -20.58 5.79 10.13
C ILE A 319 -20.57 7.30 9.93
N ASP A 320 -21.50 7.98 10.59
CA ASP A 320 -21.54 9.44 10.56
C ASP A 320 -20.44 10.02 11.46
N VAL A 321 -19.65 10.91 10.87
CA VAL A 321 -18.58 11.64 11.55
C VAL A 321 -18.90 13.14 11.62
N PRO A 322 -18.63 13.81 12.75
CA PRO A 322 -18.88 15.23 12.88
C PRO A 322 -18.02 16.06 11.93
N CYS A 323 -18.63 17.02 11.25
CA CYS A 323 -17.92 17.93 10.35
C CYS A 323 -16.92 18.81 11.10
N LYS A 324 -15.72 19.01 10.52
CA LYS A 324 -14.64 19.88 11.05
C LYS A 324 -14.20 19.54 12.47
N ARG A 325 -14.27 18.26 12.85
CA ARG A 325 -13.75 17.75 14.12
C ARG A 325 -12.82 16.59 13.86
N TYR A 326 -11.79 16.48 14.70
CA TYR A 326 -10.98 15.28 14.75
C TYR A 326 -11.83 14.11 15.22
N VAL A 327 -11.58 12.93 14.64
CA VAL A 327 -12.18 11.66 15.05
C VAL A 327 -11.08 10.63 15.19
N GLU A 328 -11.28 9.66 16.08
CA GLU A 328 -10.40 8.50 16.18
C GLU A 328 -11.18 7.25 15.80
N PHE A 329 -10.59 6.44 14.95
CA PHE A 329 -11.04 5.07 14.72
C PHE A 329 -10.11 4.11 15.46
N PHE A 330 -10.70 3.29 16.33
CA PHE A 330 -10.01 2.23 17.04
C PHE A 330 -10.44 0.87 16.48
N PHE A 331 -9.57 0.26 15.67
CA PHE A 331 -9.80 -1.06 15.12
C PHE A 331 -9.27 -2.13 16.08
N PHE A 332 -10.08 -3.15 16.36
CA PHE A 332 -9.67 -4.25 17.23
C PHE A 332 -10.22 -5.58 16.73
N ASN A 333 -9.51 -6.67 17.05
CA ASN A 333 -9.99 -8.02 16.84
C ASN A 333 -9.90 -8.79 18.17
N PRO A 334 -11.03 -9.13 18.82
CA PRO A 334 -11.02 -9.78 20.13
C PRO A 334 -10.44 -11.21 20.09
N SER A 335 -10.34 -11.83 18.91
CA SER A 335 -9.74 -13.15 18.72
C SER A 335 -8.23 -13.12 18.55
N MET A 336 -7.61 -11.94 18.41
CA MET A 336 -6.16 -11.79 18.31
C MET A 336 -5.58 -11.30 19.64
N THR A 337 -4.65 -12.07 20.20
CA THR A 337 -3.93 -11.73 21.44
C THR A 337 -2.86 -10.64 21.27
N SER A 338 -2.51 -10.26 20.03
CA SER A 338 -1.66 -9.10 19.74
C SER A 338 -2.48 -7.97 19.13
N ILE A 339 -2.75 -6.96 19.95
CA ILE A 339 -3.38 -5.72 19.51
C ILE A 339 -2.34 -4.97 18.66
N ARG A 340 -2.44 -5.05 17.32
CA ARG A 340 -1.73 -4.11 16.44
C ARG A 340 -2.54 -2.81 16.41
N CYS A 341 -2.23 -1.92 17.36
CA CYS A 341 -2.84 -0.60 17.46
C CYS A 341 -2.52 0.23 16.21
N THR A 342 -3.54 0.63 15.46
CA THR A 342 -3.42 1.72 14.49
C THR A 342 -4.55 2.70 14.77
N SER A 343 -4.25 3.81 15.45
CA SER A 343 -5.17 4.94 15.52
C SER A 343 -5.10 5.65 14.17
N MET A 344 -6.18 5.55 13.39
CA MET A 344 -6.33 6.34 12.17
C MET A 344 -7.16 7.58 12.51
N VAL A 345 -6.54 8.74 12.36
CA VAL A 345 -7.23 10.03 12.44
C VAL A 345 -7.44 10.51 11.02
N MET A 346 -8.69 10.48 10.56
CA MET A 346 -9.09 11.11 9.30
C MET A 346 -9.34 12.61 9.56
N ILE A 347 -8.86 13.44 8.64
CA ILE A 347 -9.00 14.91 8.65
C ILE A 347 -10.22 15.32 7.83
#